data_AF-A0A424Y1C9-F1
#
_entry.id   AF-A0A424Y1C9-F1
#
_cell.length_a   1.000
_cell.length_b   1.000
_cell.length_c   1.000
_cell.angle_alpha   90.00
_cell.angle_beta   90.00
_cell.angle_gamma   90.00
#
_symmetry.space_group_name_H-M   'P 1'
#
loop_
_entity.id
_entity.type
_entity.pdbx_description
1 polymer ?
#
loop_
_entity_poly.entity_id
_entity_poly.type
_entity_poly.pdbx_seq_one_letter_code
_entity_poly.pdbx_strand_id
1 'polypeptide(L)'
;MGNYFTVPIKIMQPSIRAWGGVMRKSFTLFLLALALLLLLGAQPAMTIMPYDGRTLVAERCTTCHNLDRVERRFGQDLAFWERTVDRMLGKRNMLNDTERKAVLAYLVSP
;
A
#
# COMPACT_ATOMS: atom_id res chain seq x y z
N MET A 1 -35.21 -57.07 -52.77
CA MET A 1 -33.81 -57.44 -53.03
C MET A 1 -32.98 -56.17 -52.98
N GLY A 2 -32.03 -56.09 -52.05
CA GLY A 2 -31.21 -54.89 -51.84
C GLY A 2 -30.49 -54.98 -50.50
N ASN A 3 -29.47 -55.84 -50.43
CA ASN A 3 -28.57 -55.99 -49.30
C ASN A 3 -27.61 -54.80 -49.25
N TYR A 4 -27.45 -54.16 -48.09
CA TYR A 4 -26.26 -53.36 -47.80
C TYR A 4 -25.68 -53.68 -46.43
N PHE A 5 -24.40 -54.00 -46.51
CA PHE A 5 -23.45 -54.50 -45.53
C PHE A 5 -23.29 -53.64 -44.26
N THR A 6 -22.97 -54.33 -43.16
CA THR A 6 -22.45 -53.82 -41.90
C THR A 6 -20.96 -53.44 -41.98
N VAL A 7 -20.53 -52.44 -41.23
CA VAL A 7 -19.14 -52.33 -40.73
C VAL A 7 -19.14 -51.85 -39.27
N PRO A 8 -18.50 -52.55 -38.31
CA PRO A 8 -18.33 -52.06 -36.94
C PRO A 8 -17.07 -51.20 -36.81
N ILE A 9 -17.23 -49.96 -36.35
CA ILE A 9 -16.12 -49.06 -36.02
C ILE A 9 -15.63 -49.42 -34.62
N LYS A 10 -14.46 -50.07 -34.53
CA LYS A 10 -13.77 -50.37 -33.27
C LYS A 10 -12.93 -49.14 -32.87
N ILE A 11 -13.48 -48.32 -31.98
CA ILE A 11 -12.80 -47.14 -31.44
C ILE A 11 -11.79 -47.62 -30.38
N MET A 12 -10.49 -47.47 -30.68
CA MET A 12 -9.39 -47.81 -29.78
C MET A 12 -9.13 -46.64 -28.84
N GLN A 13 -9.23 -46.84 -27.53
CA GLN A 13 -8.93 -45.81 -26.52
C GLN A 13 -7.48 -45.94 -26.01
N PRO A 14 -6.69 -44.86 -25.94
CA PRO A 14 -5.36 -44.92 -25.33
C PRO A 14 -5.45 -44.80 -23.80
N SER A 15 -4.73 -45.69 -23.11
CA SER A 15 -4.62 -45.76 -21.66
C SER A 15 -3.68 -44.69 -21.09
N ILE A 16 -4.23 -43.75 -20.33
CA ILE A 16 -3.48 -42.70 -19.62
C ILE A 16 -3.31 -43.14 -18.16
N ARG A 17 -2.25 -43.89 -17.83
CA ARG A 17 -1.80 -44.07 -16.44
C ARG A 17 -0.29 -44.30 -16.42
N ALA A 18 0.46 -43.33 -15.88
CA ALA A 18 1.61 -43.54 -14.96
C ALA A 18 2.58 -42.34 -14.90
N TRP A 19 2.15 -41.14 -14.51
CA TRP A 19 3.09 -40.00 -14.29
C TRP A 19 2.68 -39.09 -13.08
N GLY A 20 2.03 -39.61 -12.04
CA GLY A 20 1.34 -38.78 -11.03
C GLY A 20 2.10 -38.43 -9.72
N GLY A 21 3.31 -38.95 -9.50
CA GLY A 21 3.97 -38.91 -8.18
C GLY A 21 4.88 -37.70 -7.93
N VAL A 22 5.84 -37.46 -8.83
CA VAL A 22 6.89 -36.43 -8.67
C VAL A 22 6.33 -35.01 -8.91
N MET A 23 5.35 -34.90 -9.79
CA MET A 23 4.73 -33.62 -10.19
C MET A 23 4.01 -32.91 -9.03
N ARG A 24 3.45 -33.67 -8.07
CA ARG A 24 2.63 -33.14 -6.97
C ARG A 24 3.46 -32.43 -5.88
N LYS A 25 4.65 -32.94 -5.55
CA LYS A 25 5.53 -32.35 -4.51
C LYS A 25 6.18 -31.06 -5.00
N SER A 26 6.63 -31.05 -6.25
CA SER A 26 7.21 -29.84 -6.88
C SER A 26 6.18 -28.72 -7.00
N PHE A 27 4.94 -29.05 -7.35
CA PHE A 27 3.84 -28.08 -7.42
C PHE A 27 3.49 -27.48 -6.05
N THR A 28 3.43 -28.29 -4.99
CA THR A 28 3.17 -27.78 -3.63
C THR A 28 4.27 -26.84 -3.13
N LEU A 29 5.54 -27.14 -3.39
CA LEU A 29 6.65 -26.25 -3.00
C LEU A 29 6.62 -24.93 -3.78
N PHE A 30 6.27 -24.98 -5.07
CA PHE A 30 6.13 -23.79 -5.90
C PHE A 30 5.00 -22.88 -5.43
N LEU A 31 3.86 -23.46 -5.05
CA LEU A 31 2.72 -22.71 -4.50
C LEU A 31 3.05 -22.07 -3.15
N LEU A 32 3.74 -22.78 -2.26
CA LEU A 32 4.16 -22.22 -0.96
C LEU A 32 5.18 -21.08 -1.13
N ALA A 33 6.15 -21.25 -2.03
CA ALA A 33 7.12 -20.21 -2.34
C ALA A 33 6.47 -18.96 -2.96
N LEU A 34 5.51 -19.15 -3.87
CA LEU A 34 4.76 -18.05 -4.48
C LEU A 34 3.86 -17.33 -3.46
N ALA A 35 3.19 -18.08 -2.57
CA ALA A 35 2.38 -17.50 -1.50
C ALA A 35 3.24 -16.69 -0.51
N LEU A 36 4.43 -17.18 -0.15
CA LEU A 36 5.37 -16.46 0.70
C LEU A 36 5.90 -15.18 0.02
N LEU A 37 6.21 -15.24 -1.27
CA LEU A 37 6.64 -14.07 -2.05
C LEU A 37 5.55 -12.99 -2.10
N LEU A 38 4.29 -13.39 -2.27
CA LEU A 38 3.14 -12.48 -2.25
C LEU A 38 2.92 -11.85 -0.86
N LEU A 39 3.13 -12.60 0.22
CA LEU A 39 3.02 -12.09 1.59
C LEU A 39 4.13 -11.09 1.94
N LEU A 40 5.35 -11.30 1.45
CA LEU A 40 6.48 -10.40 1.73
C LEU A 40 6.49 -9.14 0.84
N GLY A 41 5.85 -9.17 -0.32
CA GLY A 41 5.87 -8.07 -1.30
C GLY A 41 4.98 -6.86 -0.94
N ALA A 42 4.05 -7.02 0.01
CA ALA A 42 3.11 -5.98 0.43
C ALA A 42 3.44 -5.45 1.83
N GLN A 43 4.67 -4.98 2.05
CA GLN A 43 4.98 -4.31 3.31
C GLN A 43 4.41 -2.89 3.30
N PRO A 44 3.64 -2.46 4.33
CA PRO A 44 3.31 -1.06 4.48
C PRO A 44 4.62 -0.28 4.66
N ALA A 45 4.78 0.80 3.90
CA ALA A 45 5.87 1.73 4.15
C ALA A 45 5.68 2.32 5.56
N MET A 46 6.40 1.79 6.54
CA MET A 46 6.45 2.36 7.88
C MET A 46 7.16 3.71 7.78
N THR A 47 6.37 4.79 7.73
CA THR A 47 6.88 6.15 7.72
C THR A 47 7.27 6.52 9.14
N ILE A 48 8.54 6.29 9.49
CA ILE A 48 9.11 6.88 10.70
C ILE A 48 9.21 8.37 10.41
N MET A 49 8.36 9.19 11.04
CA MET A 49 8.55 10.64 11.03
C MET A 49 9.69 10.94 12.02
N PRO A 50 10.87 11.37 11.57
CA PRO A 50 12.01 11.59 12.45
C PRO A 50 11.84 12.82 13.36
N TYR A 51 10.74 13.56 13.20
CA TYR A 51 10.45 14.79 13.93
C TYR A 51 9.14 14.68 14.70
N ASP A 52 9.13 15.25 15.90
CA ASP A 52 7.90 15.50 16.65
C ASP A 52 7.19 16.75 16.08
N GLY A 53 6.04 16.54 15.44
CA GLY A 53 5.23 17.60 14.86
C GLY A 53 4.75 18.63 15.89
N ARG A 54 4.48 18.23 17.13
CA ARG A 54 4.08 19.16 18.21
C ARG A 54 5.20 20.13 18.52
N THR A 55 6.41 19.61 18.75
CA THR A 55 7.60 20.41 19.01
C THR A 55 7.92 21.34 17.84
N LEU A 56 7.85 20.86 16.60
CA LEU A 56 8.06 21.70 15.42
C LEU A 56 7.05 22.85 15.33
N VAL A 57 5.77 22.60 15.61
CA VAL A 57 4.75 23.66 15.63
C VAL A 57 5.07 24.69 16.72
N ALA A 58 5.46 24.26 17.92
CA ALA A 58 5.82 25.14 19.01
C ALA A 58 7.06 26.01 18.69
N GLU A 59 8.06 25.46 18.02
CA GLU A 59 9.33 26.15 17.72
C GLU A 59 9.28 27.02 16.46
N ARG A 60 8.61 26.55 15.41
CA ARG A 60 8.65 27.19 14.09
C ARG A 60 7.47 28.14 13.87
N CYS A 61 6.27 27.74 14.27
CA CYS A 61 5.04 28.49 13.99
C CYS A 61 4.77 29.65 14.97
N THR A 62 5.52 29.73 16.06
CA THR A 62 5.42 30.82 17.06
C THR A 62 6.36 31.99 16.81
N THR A 63 7.29 31.84 15.85
CA THR A 63 8.31 32.86 15.54
C THR A 63 7.75 34.19 15.02
N CYS A 64 6.52 34.19 14.50
CA CYS A 64 5.86 35.38 13.94
C CYS A 64 4.61 35.83 14.72
N HIS A 65 3.93 34.92 15.42
CA HIS A 65 2.73 35.20 16.22
C HIS A 65 2.43 34.02 17.16
N ASN A 66 1.62 34.26 18.19
CA ASN A 66 1.24 33.24 19.18
C ASN A 66 0.51 32.02 18.58
N LEU A 67 0.58 30.91 19.31
CA LEU A 67 0.02 29.62 18.91
C LEU A 67 -1.51 29.56 18.98
N ASP A 68 -2.16 30.46 19.72
CA ASP A 68 -3.63 30.53 19.82
C ASP A 68 -4.34 30.52 18.46
N ARG A 69 -3.71 31.08 17.42
CA ARG A 69 -4.27 31.10 16.06
C ARG A 69 -4.34 29.72 15.43
N VAL A 70 -3.41 28.84 15.79
CA VAL A 70 -3.35 27.44 15.37
C VAL A 70 -4.34 26.62 16.20
N GLU A 71 -4.30 26.77 17.53
CA GLU A 71 -5.15 25.98 18.44
C GLU A 71 -6.64 26.20 18.20
N ARG A 72 -7.06 27.44 17.92
CA ARG A 72 -8.46 27.77 17.56
C ARG A 72 -8.93 27.11 16.25
N ARG A 73 -8.04 26.48 15.50
CA ARG A 73 -8.33 25.79 14.24
C ARG A 73 -8.18 24.27 14.34
N PHE A 74 -7.93 23.72 15.53
CA PHE A 74 -7.94 22.26 15.71
C PHE A 74 -9.30 21.66 15.33
N GLY A 75 -9.26 20.43 14.81
CA GLY A 75 -10.42 19.74 14.22
C GLY A 75 -10.66 20.02 12.73
N GLN A 76 -9.82 20.83 12.09
CA GLN A 76 -9.82 20.99 10.63
C GLN A 76 -9.11 19.83 9.92
N ASP A 77 -9.45 19.61 8.65
CA ASP A 77 -8.92 18.52 7.84
C ASP A 77 -7.53 18.81 7.26
N LEU A 78 -6.93 17.80 6.62
CA LEU A 78 -5.61 17.90 6.00
C LEU A 78 -5.56 19.01 4.94
N ALA A 79 -6.59 19.13 4.11
CA ALA A 79 -6.62 20.11 3.02
C ALA A 79 -6.60 21.55 3.57
N PHE A 80 -7.31 21.82 4.68
CA PHE A 80 -7.23 23.10 5.38
C PHE A 80 -5.81 23.37 5.89
N TRP A 81 -5.18 22.37 6.51
CA TRP A 81 -3.87 22.53 7.11
C TRP A 81 -2.76 22.69 6.06
N GLU A 82 -2.81 21.96 4.95
CA GLU A 82 -1.89 22.14 3.83
C GLU A 82 -1.91 23.57 3.30
N ARG A 83 -3.10 24.09 2.97
CA ARG A 83 -3.24 25.49 2.52
C ARG A 83 -2.74 26.48 3.57
N THR A 84 -2.97 26.21 4.85
CA THR A 84 -2.56 27.09 5.94
C THR A 84 -1.05 27.10 6.11
N VAL A 85 -0.42 25.93 6.17
CA VAL A 85 1.04 25.76 6.31
C VAL A 85 1.75 26.32 5.07
N ASP A 86 1.27 26.03 3.86
CA ASP A 86 1.87 26.52 2.62
C ASP A 86 1.80 28.04 2.52
N ARG A 87 0.68 28.64 2.94
CA ARG A 87 0.55 30.10 3.04
C ARG A 87 1.56 30.71 4.03
N MET A 88 1.91 30.01 5.11
CA MET A 88 2.94 30.49 6.06
C MET A 88 4.35 30.28 5.51
N LEU A 89 4.61 29.14 4.85
CA LEU A 89 5.88 28.87 4.18
C LEU A 89 6.17 29.88 3.06
N GLY A 90 5.14 30.32 2.33
CA GLY A 90 5.26 31.38 1.33
C GLY A 90 5.64 32.75 1.91
N LYS A 91 5.48 32.97 3.22
CA LYS A 91 5.94 34.18 3.91
C LYS A 91 7.36 34.04 4.44
N ARG A 92 7.73 32.82 4.89
CA ARG A 92 9.06 32.49 5.40
C ARG A 92 9.35 31.00 5.19
N ASN A 93 10.52 30.69 4.65
CA ASN A 93 10.98 29.30 4.53
C ASN A 93 11.38 28.75 5.92
N MET A 94 10.45 28.13 6.65
CA MET A 94 10.64 27.73 8.05
C MET A 94 10.61 26.21 8.31
N LEU A 95 10.27 25.41 7.29
CA LEU A 95 10.20 23.94 7.36
C LEU A 95 10.80 23.35 6.08
N ASN A 96 11.52 22.24 6.19
CA ASN A 96 11.78 21.35 5.05
C ASN A 96 10.61 20.39 4.79
N ASP A 97 10.67 19.59 3.72
CA ASP A 97 9.59 18.68 3.31
C ASP A 97 9.24 17.64 4.38
N THR A 98 10.23 17.13 5.11
CA THR A 98 10.03 16.12 6.15
C THR A 98 9.42 16.75 7.41
N GLU A 99 9.90 17.93 7.80
CA GLU A 99 9.31 18.72 8.89
C GLU A 99 7.87 19.12 8.56
N ARG A 100 7.59 19.54 7.31
CA ARG A 100 6.23 19.86 6.83
C ARG A 100 5.29 18.68 7.00
N LYS A 101 5.73 17.46 6.63
CA LYS A 101 4.93 16.24 6.81
C LYS A 101 4.63 15.96 8.28
N ALA A 102 5.63 16.08 9.16
CA ALA A 102 5.46 15.87 10.60
C ALA A 102 4.49 16.90 11.22
N VAL A 103 4.62 18.18 10.83
CA VAL A 103 3.70 19.25 11.24
C VAL A 103 2.27 18.96 10.79
N LEU A 104 2.06 18.59 9.52
CA LEU A 104 0.72 18.29 9.02
C LEU A 104 0.10 17.07 9.70
N ALA A 105 0.88 16.02 9.95
CA ALA A 105 0.43 14.83 10.68
C ALA A 105 -0.05 15.17 12.09
N TYR A 106 0.65 16.08 12.78
CA TYR A 106 0.23 16.58 14.08
C TYR A 106 -1.03 17.46 13.99
N LEU A 107 -1.09 18.42 13.07
CA LEU A 107 -2.19 19.39 13.02
C LEU A 107 -3.57 18.80 12.72
N VAL A 108 -3.63 17.69 11.98
CA VAL A 108 -4.89 16.97 11.71
C VAL A 108 -5.38 16.14 12.90
N SER A 109 -4.49 15.83 13.86
CA SER A 109 -4.79 15.04 15.06
C SER A 109 -3.93 15.53 16.25
N PRO A 110 -4.15 16.77 16.72
CA PRO A 110 -3.29 17.46 17.67
C PRO A 110 -3.42 16.99 19.12
#